data_AF-A0A7S0HLD1-F1
#
_entry.id   AF-A0A7S0HLD1-F1
#
_cell.length_a   1.000
_cell.length_b   1.000
_cell.length_c   1.000
_cell.angle_alpha   90.00
_cell.angle_beta   90.00
_cell.angle_gamma   90.00
#
_symmetry.space_group_name_H-M   'P 1'
#
loop_
_entity.id
_entity.type
_entity.pdbx_description
1 polymer ?
#
loop_
_entity_poly.entity_id
_entity_poly.type
_entity_poly.pdbx_seq_one_letter_code
_entity_poly.pdbx_strand_id
1 'polypeptide(L)'
;VPRSLSGHHKVLDAWQHLIMTPCSIQDLVKLGFTMQQEYGEEHIAKSFQSKGAARRNRGKQRGKHKHDFSGADSPLSDEEVWTPSSTATFPYTYVPLPRNVQRSTINVQSVGQARMIWGSTQEATSILAAVNFFRSSGGVVHEIGLCPLETQPLGDVACLQSSPVSWGKTLPLMGASPDAIVTFPDGTIEAIEVKNHAPFGTGGSTSKSMKPGTFAISDVEPYLEIAPWHIPQLQLEMLCLGPQCRAVNFMSCTALKGITILKLPRNDVYISRMVELAQQFHNSFVLTRRMPTEGYERVLYKDYDRFLADTKA
;
A
#
# COMPACT_ATOMS: atom_id res chain seq x y z
N VAL A 1 1.09 -20.08 -28.80
CA VAL A 1 0.94 -19.98 -27.33
C VAL A 1 2.11 -19.15 -26.80
N PRO A 2 1.93 -17.85 -26.49
CA PRO A 2 3.06 -17.02 -26.10
C PRO A 2 3.46 -17.29 -24.64
N ARG A 3 4.77 -17.35 -24.44
CA ARG A 3 5.49 -17.63 -23.19
C ARG A 3 5.48 -16.40 -22.27
N SER A 4 4.49 -16.24 -21.39
CA SER A 4 4.58 -15.23 -20.31
C SER A 4 3.95 -15.59 -18.96
N LEU A 5 3.64 -16.86 -18.68
CA LEU A 5 3.17 -17.31 -17.36
C LEU A 5 4.28 -17.86 -16.44
N SER A 6 5.55 -17.77 -16.85
CA SER A 6 6.69 -18.31 -16.07
C SER A 6 7.12 -17.45 -14.88
N GLY A 7 6.43 -16.32 -14.62
CA GLY A 7 6.70 -15.46 -13.45
C GLY A 7 6.02 -15.93 -12.17
N HIS A 8 4.77 -16.43 -12.26
CA HIS A 8 4.01 -16.82 -11.07
C HIS A 8 4.38 -18.19 -10.50
N HIS A 9 4.89 -19.12 -11.31
CA HIS A 9 5.38 -20.40 -10.79
C HIS A 9 6.66 -20.27 -9.96
N LYS A 10 7.48 -19.23 -10.20
CA LYS A 10 8.67 -18.96 -9.37
C LYS A 10 8.32 -18.39 -8.00
N VAL A 11 7.13 -17.79 -7.84
CA VAL A 11 6.63 -17.36 -6.54
C VAL A 11 6.33 -18.60 -5.70
N LEU A 12 5.60 -19.59 -6.22
CA LEU A 12 5.34 -20.84 -5.48
C LEU A 12 6.62 -21.65 -5.14
N ASP A 13 7.63 -21.68 -6.02
CA ASP A 13 8.93 -22.29 -5.70
C ASP A 13 9.75 -21.45 -4.69
N ALA A 14 9.70 -20.12 -4.77
CA ALA A 14 10.28 -19.22 -3.76
C ALA A 14 9.57 -19.38 -2.40
N TRP A 15 8.26 -19.65 -2.38
CA TRP A 15 7.45 -19.86 -1.19
C TRP A 15 7.87 -21.10 -0.37
N GLN A 16 8.43 -22.14 -0.99
CA GLN A 16 9.02 -23.27 -0.25
C GLN A 16 10.37 -22.93 0.42
N HIS A 17 11.00 -21.81 0.04
CA HIS A 17 12.35 -21.44 0.44
C HIS A 17 12.47 -20.12 1.22
N LEU A 18 11.47 -19.23 1.24
CA LEU A 18 11.64 -17.82 1.69
C LEU A 18 10.91 -17.37 2.95
N ILE A 19 10.34 -18.27 3.76
CA ILE A 19 9.89 -17.86 5.10
C ILE A 19 11.11 -17.72 6.01
N MET A 20 11.74 -16.55 5.96
CA MET A 20 12.89 -16.19 6.81
C MET A 20 12.44 -15.91 8.24
N THR A 21 13.30 -16.29 9.18
CA THR A 21 13.29 -15.81 10.58
C THR A 21 13.36 -14.28 10.65
N PRO A 22 12.84 -13.63 11.71
CA PRO A 22 13.14 -12.22 11.95
C PRO A 22 14.66 -12.07 12.06
N CYS A 23 15.28 -11.46 11.06
CA CYS A 23 16.68 -11.09 11.13
C CYS A 23 16.83 -10.03 12.23
N SER A 24 17.75 -10.24 13.16
CA SER A 24 18.06 -9.20 14.13
C SER A 24 18.69 -8.01 13.38
N ILE A 25 18.62 -6.79 13.93
CA ILE A 25 19.35 -5.63 13.39
C ILE A 25 20.84 -5.97 13.18
N GLN A 26 21.41 -6.85 14.00
CA GLN A 26 22.79 -7.31 13.90
C GLN A 26 23.04 -8.18 12.65
N ASP A 27 22.04 -8.93 12.19
CA ASP A 27 22.12 -9.74 10.97
C ASP A 27 21.98 -8.90 9.70
N LEU A 28 21.14 -7.87 9.72
CA LEU A 28 21.05 -6.87 8.65
C LEU A 28 22.34 -6.05 8.53
N VAL A 29 22.95 -5.71 9.66
CA VAL A 29 24.26 -5.05 9.70
C VAL A 29 25.35 -5.97 9.14
N LYS A 30 25.38 -7.27 9.48
CA LYS A 30 26.34 -8.24 8.91
C LYS A 30 26.23 -8.37 7.38
N LEU A 31 25.03 -8.33 6.82
CA LEU A 31 24.81 -8.29 5.36
C LEU A 31 25.37 -7.02 4.71
N GLY A 32 25.23 -5.87 5.37
CA GLY A 32 25.87 -4.62 4.94
C GLY A 32 27.40 -4.64 5.05
N PHE A 33 27.94 -5.32 6.06
CA PHE A 33 29.39 -5.45 6.29
C PHE A 33 30.08 -6.45 5.35
N THR A 34 29.39 -7.51 4.91
CA THR A 34 30.00 -8.53 4.03
C THR A 34 30.30 -7.97 2.63
N MET A 35 29.64 -6.90 2.19
CA MET A 35 29.98 -6.19 0.94
C MET A 35 31.13 -5.18 1.07
N GLN A 36 31.59 -4.85 2.29
CA GLN A 36 32.72 -3.95 2.50
C GLN A 36 34.04 -4.67 2.81
N GLN A 37 34.01 -5.98 3.09
CA GLN A 37 35.19 -6.71 3.55
C GLN A 37 36.11 -7.24 2.44
N GLU A 38 35.95 -6.80 1.19
CA GLU A 38 36.95 -7.00 0.13
C GLU A 38 38.01 -5.88 0.03
N TYR A 39 37.99 -4.87 0.92
CA TYR A 39 39.09 -3.91 1.01
C TYR A 39 39.40 -3.52 2.46
N GLY A 40 40.47 -4.12 3.00
CA GLY A 40 41.39 -3.54 3.99
C GLY A 40 40.91 -3.37 5.44
N GLU A 41 41.66 -4.00 6.35
CA GLU A 41 41.73 -3.72 7.80
C GLU A 41 42.00 -2.20 8.05
N GLU A 42 41.57 -1.52 9.13
CA GLU A 42 41.84 -1.76 10.55
C GLU A 42 41.05 -0.76 11.46
N HIS A 43 40.77 -1.17 12.70
CA HIS A 43 40.64 -0.39 13.96
C HIS A 43 39.37 0.35 14.48
N ILE A 44 39.00 -0.09 15.70
CA ILE A 44 38.50 0.61 16.93
C ILE A 44 36.98 0.79 17.13
N ALA A 45 36.51 0.04 18.13
CA ALA A 45 35.19 0.14 18.77
C ALA A 45 35.02 1.44 19.57
N LYS A 46 33.90 2.13 19.37
CA LYS A 46 33.33 3.07 20.36
C LYS A 46 31.81 2.91 20.47
N SER A 47 31.36 2.92 21.71
CA SER A 47 30.00 2.72 22.18
C SER A 47 28.97 3.67 21.55
N PHE A 48 27.86 3.11 21.08
CA PHE A 48 26.68 3.85 20.63
C PHE A 48 25.86 4.34 21.84
N GLN A 49 25.88 5.64 22.11
CA GLN A 49 24.81 6.32 22.84
C GLN A 49 23.94 7.07 21.82
N SER A 50 22.65 6.72 21.73
CA SER A 50 21.73 7.27 20.75
C SER A 50 21.39 8.75 21.02
N LYS A 51 21.88 9.65 20.17
CA LYS A 51 21.57 11.10 20.16
C LYS A 51 20.14 11.44 19.68
N GLY A 52 19.18 10.51 19.80
CA GLY A 52 17.80 10.67 19.34
C GLY A 52 16.87 11.42 20.31
N ALA A 53 17.25 11.56 21.58
CA ALA A 53 16.39 12.17 22.61
C ALA A 53 16.39 13.71 22.61
N ALA A 54 17.37 14.37 21.98
CA ALA A 54 17.57 15.82 22.09
C ALA A 54 16.75 16.68 21.11
N ARG A 55 15.99 16.08 20.18
CA ARG A 55 15.27 16.83 19.12
C ARG A 55 13.78 17.08 19.41
N ARG A 56 13.20 16.56 20.49
CA ARG A 56 11.74 16.66 20.77
C ARG A 56 11.29 17.88 21.59
N ASN A 57 12.18 18.79 22.02
CA ASN A 57 11.82 19.92 22.89
C ASN A 57 11.88 21.33 22.26
N ARG A 58 11.85 21.47 20.92
CA ARG A 58 11.96 22.81 20.27
C ARG A 58 10.76 23.28 19.45
N GLY A 59 9.63 22.58 19.47
CA GLY A 59 8.48 22.88 18.60
C GLY A 59 7.16 23.25 19.30
N LYS A 60 7.15 23.57 20.60
CA LYS A 60 5.93 23.97 21.32
C LYS A 60 6.12 25.31 22.00
N GLN A 61 5.95 26.42 21.28
CA GLN A 61 5.42 27.70 21.80
C GLN A 61 5.06 28.64 20.63
N ARG A 62 3.93 29.37 20.80
CA ARG A 62 3.29 30.39 19.93
C ARG A 62 2.23 29.83 18.96
N GLY A 63 0.96 30.24 18.98
CA GLY A 63 0.27 31.24 19.80
C GLY A 63 -1.24 31.11 19.58
N LYS A 64 -1.99 31.28 20.66
CA LYS A 64 -3.46 31.29 20.73
C LYS A 64 -4.03 32.48 19.95
N HIS A 65 -5.10 32.26 19.17
CA HIS A 65 -6.14 33.26 18.99
C HIS A 65 -7.51 32.59 18.99
N LYS A 66 -8.35 33.01 19.94
CA LYS A 66 -9.76 32.67 20.09
C LYS A 66 -10.57 33.39 19.02
N HIS A 67 -11.57 32.72 18.46
CA HIS A 67 -12.79 33.37 18.00
C HIS A 67 -13.98 32.48 18.36
N ASP A 68 -14.88 33.04 19.17
CA ASP A 68 -16.19 32.47 19.49
C ASP A 68 -17.12 32.69 18.29
N PHE A 69 -17.81 31.63 17.86
CA PHE A 69 -19.05 31.76 17.08
C PHE A 69 -20.01 30.64 17.49
N SER A 70 -21.09 31.04 18.13
CA SER A 70 -22.28 30.25 18.44
C SER A 70 -23.20 30.17 17.22
N GLY A 71 -23.64 28.98 16.87
CA GLY A 71 -24.71 28.75 15.90
C GLY A 71 -25.09 27.27 15.89
N ALA A 72 -26.28 26.97 16.41
CA ALA A 72 -26.85 25.63 16.49
C ALA A 72 -27.33 25.15 15.11
N ASP A 73 -27.14 23.86 14.81
CA ASP A 73 -28.19 22.99 14.27
C ASP A 73 -27.77 21.50 14.21
N SER A 74 -28.60 20.70 14.89
CA SER A 74 -28.92 19.26 14.84
C SER A 74 -27.87 18.14 14.64
N PRO A 75 -28.11 16.97 15.28
CA PRO A 75 -27.15 15.89 15.42
C PRO A 75 -27.24 14.93 14.23
N LEU A 76 -26.18 14.85 13.44
CA LEU A 76 -25.89 13.63 12.71
C LEU A 76 -25.05 12.78 13.64
N SER A 77 -25.56 11.59 13.96
CA SER A 77 -24.92 10.60 14.81
C SER A 77 -23.48 10.37 14.36
N ASP A 78 -22.54 10.64 15.27
CA ASP A 78 -21.17 10.13 15.25
C ASP A 78 -21.21 8.59 15.26
N GLU A 79 -21.53 7.98 14.13
CA GLU A 79 -21.35 6.54 13.95
C GLU A 79 -19.86 6.27 13.75
N GLU A 80 -19.26 5.78 14.85
CA GLU A 80 -18.26 4.72 14.84
C GLU A 80 -17.01 4.98 14.00
N VAL A 81 -16.36 6.13 14.22
CA VAL A 81 -14.92 6.22 13.98
C VAL A 81 -14.22 5.34 15.01
N TRP A 82 -13.84 4.13 14.59
CA TRP A 82 -13.08 3.19 15.41
C TRP A 82 -11.84 3.89 15.97
N THR A 83 -11.80 4.08 17.29
CA THR A 83 -10.64 4.69 17.96
C THR A 83 -9.41 3.79 17.80
N PRO A 84 -8.16 4.34 17.83
CA PRO A 84 -6.90 3.57 17.70
C PRO A 84 -6.63 2.51 18.78
N SER A 85 -7.63 2.06 19.52
CA SER A 85 -7.50 1.26 20.75
C SER A 85 -7.61 -0.25 20.55
N SER A 86 -7.99 -0.75 19.36
CA SER A 86 -8.01 -2.18 19.07
C SER A 86 -6.60 -2.68 18.76
N THR A 87 -5.78 -2.83 19.80
CA THR A 87 -4.59 -3.68 19.72
C THR A 87 -5.06 -5.10 19.46
N ALA A 88 -4.99 -5.55 18.21
CA ALA A 88 -5.30 -6.92 17.88
C ALA A 88 -4.34 -7.83 18.64
N THR A 89 -4.91 -8.70 19.45
CA THR A 89 -4.13 -9.76 20.10
C THR A 89 -3.97 -10.87 19.09
N PHE A 90 -2.72 -11.27 18.83
CA PHE A 90 -2.41 -12.41 17.99
C PHE A 90 -2.36 -13.64 18.90
N PRO A 91 -3.41 -14.46 19.00
CA PRO A 91 -3.43 -15.60 19.92
C PRO A 91 -2.41 -16.68 19.53
N TYR A 92 -1.88 -16.61 18.30
CA TYR A 92 -0.92 -17.55 17.77
C TYR A 92 0.42 -16.85 17.52
N THR A 93 1.49 -17.41 18.10
CA THR A 93 2.87 -17.02 17.78
C THR A 93 3.40 -17.98 16.73
N TYR A 94 3.75 -17.46 15.55
CA TYR A 94 4.43 -18.24 14.53
C TYR A 94 5.93 -18.29 14.82
N VAL A 95 6.47 -19.48 15.09
CA VAL A 95 7.91 -19.72 15.24
C VAL A 95 8.36 -20.58 14.05
N PRO A 96 9.04 -20.01 13.05
CA PRO A 96 9.50 -20.80 11.91
C PRO A 96 10.53 -21.85 12.38
N LEU A 97 10.38 -23.08 11.91
CA LEU A 97 11.38 -24.12 12.14
C LEU A 97 12.69 -23.75 11.44
N PRO A 98 13.87 -23.90 12.07
CA PRO A 98 15.15 -23.66 11.42
C PRO A 98 15.33 -24.66 10.27
N ARG A 99 15.21 -24.19 9.03
CA ARG A 99 15.55 -24.97 7.84
C ARG A 99 16.96 -24.60 7.40
N ASN A 100 17.72 -25.60 6.95
CA ASN A 100 18.97 -25.37 6.21
C ASN A 100 18.63 -24.78 4.84
N VAL A 101 18.39 -23.47 4.79
CA VAL A 101 18.13 -22.78 3.53
C VAL A 101 19.47 -22.48 2.88
N GLN A 102 19.67 -23.04 1.69
CA GLN A 102 20.81 -22.69 0.84
C GLN A 102 20.69 -21.20 0.53
N ARG A 103 21.65 -20.40 1.00
CA ARG A 103 21.64 -18.95 0.78
C ARG A 103 21.77 -18.68 -0.72
N SER A 104 20.66 -18.39 -1.39
CA SER A 104 20.70 -17.81 -2.72
C SER A 104 21.18 -16.37 -2.60
N THR A 105 22.34 -16.05 -3.15
CA THR A 105 22.77 -14.67 -3.32
C THR A 105 21.87 -14.00 -4.34
N ILE A 106 20.95 -13.16 -3.88
CA ILE A 106 20.15 -12.31 -4.75
C ILE A 106 21.01 -11.10 -5.11
N ASN A 107 21.36 -10.97 -6.39
CA ASN A 107 22.07 -9.79 -6.88
C ASN A 107 21.06 -8.67 -7.14
N VAL A 108 21.19 -7.56 -6.41
CA VAL A 108 20.29 -6.41 -6.48
C VAL A 108 21.04 -5.22 -7.06
N GLN A 109 20.55 -4.68 -8.18
CA GLN A 109 21.19 -3.63 -8.95
C GLN A 109 20.83 -2.21 -8.47
N SER A 110 19.70 -2.06 -7.77
CA SER A 110 19.23 -0.75 -7.29
C SER A 110 18.42 -0.86 -5.99
N VAL A 111 18.34 0.24 -5.24
CA VAL A 111 17.47 0.36 -4.06
C VAL A 111 16.01 0.10 -4.42
N GLY A 112 15.56 0.56 -5.60
CA GLY A 112 14.20 0.30 -6.09
C GLY A 112 13.94 -1.20 -6.27
N GLN A 113 14.88 -1.92 -6.89
CA GLN A 113 14.79 -3.37 -7.02
C GLN A 113 14.78 -4.08 -5.65
N ALA A 114 15.62 -3.63 -4.70
CA ALA A 114 15.63 -4.15 -3.33
C ALA A 114 14.26 -3.99 -2.66
N ARG A 115 13.65 -2.81 -2.81
CA ARG A 115 12.32 -2.48 -2.26
C ARG A 115 11.21 -3.34 -2.87
N MET A 116 11.24 -3.57 -4.18
CA MET A 116 10.26 -4.44 -4.83
C MET A 116 10.37 -5.89 -4.36
N ILE A 117 11.60 -6.44 -4.31
CA ILE A 117 11.83 -7.81 -3.81
C ILE A 117 11.38 -7.94 -2.36
N TRP A 118 11.70 -6.96 -1.52
CA TRP A 118 11.23 -6.91 -0.14
C TRP A 118 9.71 -6.93 -0.07
N GLY A 119 9.06 -6.06 -0.85
CA GLY A 119 7.61 -5.95 -0.86
C GLY A 119 6.92 -7.27 -1.15
N SER A 120 7.31 -7.94 -2.24
CA SER A 120 6.76 -9.24 -2.61
C SER A 120 7.12 -10.36 -1.62
N THR A 121 8.30 -10.32 -1.01
CA THR A 121 8.71 -11.35 -0.04
C THR A 121 7.90 -11.25 1.26
N GLN A 122 7.53 -10.05 1.68
CA GLN A 122 6.82 -9.81 2.95
C GLN A 122 5.30 -9.89 2.84
N GLU A 123 4.74 -9.94 1.63
CA GLU A 123 3.30 -9.93 1.38
C GLU A 123 2.57 -11.04 2.15
N ALA A 124 3.08 -12.27 2.08
CA ALA A 124 2.54 -13.43 2.82
C ALA A 124 2.44 -13.21 4.33
N THR A 125 3.47 -12.58 4.93
CA THR A 125 3.49 -12.26 6.36
C THR A 125 2.42 -11.24 6.71
N SER A 126 2.24 -10.23 5.87
CA SER A 126 1.23 -9.20 6.04
C SER A 126 -0.19 -9.76 5.87
N ILE A 127 -0.40 -10.66 4.90
CA ILE A 127 -1.67 -11.38 4.74
C ILE A 127 -1.94 -12.28 5.95
N LEU A 128 -0.94 -12.97 6.51
CA LEU A 128 -1.11 -13.74 7.74
C LEU A 128 -1.53 -12.85 8.93
N ALA A 129 -1.00 -11.62 9.01
CA ALA A 129 -1.45 -10.67 10.01
C ALA A 129 -2.92 -10.27 9.79
N ALA A 130 -3.34 -10.08 8.53
CA ALA A 130 -4.73 -9.82 8.18
C ALA A 130 -5.65 -10.98 8.59
N VAL A 131 -5.25 -12.23 8.29
CA VAL A 131 -5.98 -13.45 8.69
C VAL A 131 -6.23 -13.42 10.20
N ASN A 132 -5.18 -13.19 10.99
CA ASN A 132 -5.31 -13.15 12.45
C ASN A 132 -6.21 -12.00 12.93
N PHE A 133 -6.08 -10.82 12.33
CA PHE A 133 -6.89 -9.64 12.68
C PHE A 133 -8.37 -9.85 12.36
N PHE A 134 -8.71 -10.25 11.14
CA PHE A 134 -10.11 -10.36 10.72
C PHE A 134 -10.81 -11.60 11.28
N ARG A 135 -10.06 -12.65 11.64
CA ARG A 135 -10.62 -13.86 12.26
C ARG A 135 -11.36 -13.54 13.56
N SER A 136 -10.89 -12.58 14.36
CA SER A 136 -11.58 -12.21 15.61
C SER A 136 -12.96 -11.62 15.38
N SER A 137 -13.21 -11.05 14.20
CA SER A 137 -14.50 -10.49 13.78
C SER A 137 -15.31 -11.48 12.92
N GLY A 138 -14.92 -12.75 12.88
CA GLY A 138 -15.59 -13.78 12.06
C GLY A 138 -15.29 -13.70 10.57
N GLY A 139 -14.37 -12.83 10.14
CA GLY A 139 -13.97 -12.68 8.75
C GLY A 139 -13.15 -13.88 8.25
N VAL A 140 -13.30 -14.20 6.96
CA VAL A 140 -12.50 -15.18 6.24
C VAL A 140 -11.71 -14.46 5.16
N VAL A 141 -10.38 -14.56 5.20
CA VAL A 141 -9.50 -13.94 4.21
C VAL A 141 -9.24 -14.90 3.05
N HIS A 142 -9.37 -14.39 1.82
CA HIS A 142 -9.18 -15.13 0.58
C HIS A 142 -8.16 -14.40 -0.30
N GLU A 143 -7.17 -15.13 -0.82
CA GLU A 143 -6.41 -14.65 -1.98
C GLU A 143 -7.32 -14.64 -3.21
N ILE A 144 -7.16 -13.61 -4.04
CA ILE A 144 -7.90 -13.46 -5.29
C ILE A 144 -6.95 -13.01 -6.40
N GLY A 145 -7.29 -13.36 -7.64
CA GLY A 145 -6.55 -12.88 -8.81
C GLY A 145 -7.05 -11.53 -9.31
N LEU A 146 -6.82 -11.28 -10.60
CA LEU A 146 -7.41 -10.15 -11.31
C LEU A 146 -8.94 -10.23 -11.27
N CYS A 147 -9.57 -9.13 -10.85
CA CYS A 147 -11.00 -8.87 -10.91
C CYS A 147 -11.27 -7.92 -12.09
N PRO A 148 -11.71 -8.43 -13.26
CA PRO A 148 -12.00 -7.58 -14.41
C PRO A 148 -13.37 -6.91 -14.23
N LEU A 149 -13.43 -5.60 -14.42
CA LEU A 149 -14.65 -4.82 -14.22
C LEU A 149 -15.76 -5.22 -15.19
N GLU A 150 -15.41 -5.64 -16.41
CA GLU A 150 -16.36 -6.09 -17.43
C GLU A 150 -17.15 -7.34 -17.04
N THR A 151 -16.73 -8.04 -15.99
CA THR A 151 -17.42 -9.22 -15.44
C THR A 151 -18.45 -8.87 -14.36
N GLN A 152 -18.46 -7.62 -13.90
CA GLN A 152 -19.30 -7.20 -12.78
C GLN A 152 -20.69 -6.73 -13.26
N PRO A 153 -21.74 -6.92 -12.43
CA PRO A 153 -23.02 -6.28 -12.68
C PRO A 153 -22.88 -4.77 -12.47
N LEU A 154 -22.75 -4.02 -13.57
CA LEU A 154 -22.56 -2.56 -13.55
C LEU A 154 -23.81 -1.78 -13.12
N GLY A 155 -24.90 -2.49 -12.83
CA GLY A 155 -26.22 -1.95 -12.56
C GLY A 155 -26.30 -1.04 -11.34
N ASP A 156 -25.30 -1.01 -10.46
CA ASP A 156 -25.34 -0.25 -9.20
C ASP A 156 -24.45 1.01 -9.18
N VAL A 157 -23.66 1.26 -10.23
CA VAL A 157 -22.79 2.45 -10.32
C VAL A 157 -23.45 3.50 -11.20
N ALA A 158 -23.91 4.60 -10.61
CA ALA A 158 -24.75 5.61 -11.27
C ALA A 158 -24.17 6.14 -12.61
N CYS A 159 -22.85 6.32 -12.74
CA CYS A 159 -22.25 6.76 -14.00
C CYS A 159 -22.22 5.70 -15.10
N LEU A 160 -22.32 4.41 -14.73
CA LEU A 160 -22.42 3.30 -15.67
C LEU A 160 -23.87 3.01 -16.07
N GLN A 161 -24.84 3.57 -15.33
CA GLN A 161 -26.27 3.50 -15.66
C GLN A 161 -26.68 4.56 -16.69
N SER A 162 -26.02 5.72 -16.73
CA SER A 162 -26.46 6.88 -17.52
C SER A 162 -26.11 6.79 -19.02
N SER A 163 -25.32 5.81 -19.45
CA SER A 163 -24.95 5.62 -20.86
C SER A 163 -24.66 4.15 -21.17
N PRO A 164 -24.98 3.65 -22.38
CA PRO A 164 -24.62 2.30 -22.78
C PRO A 164 -23.09 2.13 -22.74
N VAL A 165 -22.61 1.33 -21.79
CA VAL A 165 -21.18 1.00 -21.67
C VAL A 165 -20.81 0.04 -22.80
N SER A 166 -19.88 0.45 -23.68
CA SER A 166 -19.27 -0.42 -24.67
C SER A 166 -17.79 -0.56 -24.36
N TRP A 167 -17.43 -1.64 -23.67
CA TRP A 167 -16.04 -1.98 -23.34
C TRP A 167 -15.13 -1.99 -24.57
N GLY A 168 -13.95 -1.39 -24.43
CA GLY A 168 -12.97 -1.19 -25.49
C GLY A 168 -13.35 -0.19 -26.58
N LYS A 169 -14.56 0.40 -26.53
CA LYS A 169 -15.02 1.41 -27.50
C LYS A 169 -15.35 2.75 -26.86
N THR A 170 -15.99 2.75 -25.70
CA THR A 170 -16.35 3.97 -24.96
C THR A 170 -15.77 3.98 -23.56
N LEU A 171 -15.41 2.81 -23.01
CA LEU A 171 -14.67 2.66 -21.75
C LEU A 171 -13.52 1.68 -21.99
N PRO A 172 -12.32 1.94 -21.44
CA PRO A 172 -11.23 0.97 -21.51
C PRO A 172 -11.61 -0.30 -20.75
N LEU A 173 -10.99 -1.43 -21.11
CA LEU A 173 -10.99 -2.59 -20.22
C LEU A 173 -10.26 -2.20 -18.94
N MET A 174 -10.85 -2.52 -17.80
CA MET A 174 -10.35 -2.16 -16.48
C MET A 174 -10.44 -3.36 -15.56
N GLY A 175 -9.49 -3.46 -14.64
CA GLY A 175 -9.52 -4.47 -13.60
C GLY A 175 -8.61 -4.06 -12.46
N ALA A 176 -8.80 -4.71 -11.33
CA ALA A 176 -7.96 -4.55 -10.16
C ALA A 176 -7.54 -5.92 -9.63
N SER A 177 -6.41 -5.98 -8.94
CA SER A 177 -5.92 -7.21 -8.32
C SER A 177 -5.61 -6.89 -6.86
N PRO A 178 -6.63 -6.82 -5.99
CA PRO A 178 -6.40 -6.69 -4.55
C PRO A 178 -5.47 -7.80 -4.07
N ASP A 179 -4.63 -7.53 -3.08
CA ASP A 179 -3.75 -8.55 -2.51
C ASP A 179 -4.55 -9.68 -1.83
N ALA A 180 -5.71 -9.33 -1.24
CA ALA A 180 -6.70 -10.27 -0.76
C ALA A 180 -8.09 -9.63 -0.63
N ILE A 181 -9.08 -10.44 -0.27
CA ILE A 181 -10.38 -9.97 0.23
C ILE A 181 -10.67 -10.60 1.59
N VAL A 182 -11.50 -9.94 2.40
CA VAL A 182 -12.15 -10.54 3.55
C VAL A 182 -13.65 -10.63 3.31
N THR A 183 -14.23 -11.79 3.59
CA THR A 183 -15.67 -12.02 3.57
C THR A 183 -16.18 -12.15 5.00
N PHE A 184 -17.22 -11.39 5.34
CA PHE A 184 -17.85 -11.40 6.66
C PHE A 184 -19.12 -12.27 6.67
N PRO A 185 -19.59 -12.71 7.87
CA PRO A 185 -20.79 -13.56 7.98
C PRO A 185 -22.08 -12.96 7.43
N ASP A 186 -22.16 -11.63 7.34
CA ASP A 186 -23.30 -10.90 6.77
C ASP A 186 -23.28 -10.87 5.22
N GLY A 187 -22.26 -11.47 4.61
CA GLY A 187 -22.07 -11.50 3.16
C GLY A 187 -21.38 -10.27 2.59
N THR A 188 -20.99 -9.29 3.42
CA THR A 188 -20.19 -8.17 2.96
C THR A 188 -18.76 -8.60 2.67
N ILE A 189 -18.14 -7.89 1.72
CA ILE A 189 -16.75 -8.09 1.33
C ILE A 189 -15.99 -6.79 1.59
N GLU A 190 -14.74 -6.90 2.00
CA GLU A 190 -13.80 -5.79 1.98
C GLU A 190 -12.52 -6.22 1.29
N ALA A 191 -11.94 -5.33 0.47
CA ALA A 191 -10.63 -5.57 -0.11
C ALA A 191 -9.55 -5.44 0.96
N ILE A 192 -8.39 -6.06 0.72
CA ILE A 192 -7.18 -5.89 1.51
C ILE A 192 -6.06 -5.49 0.54
N GLU A 193 -5.41 -4.37 0.84
CA GLU A 193 -4.26 -3.87 0.08
C GLU A 193 -3.08 -3.74 1.02
N VAL A 194 -1.97 -4.40 0.71
CA VAL A 194 -0.76 -4.47 1.53
C VAL A 194 0.33 -3.59 0.94
N LYS A 195 0.86 -2.68 1.76
CA LYS A 195 2.08 -1.92 1.45
C LYS A 195 3.19 -2.26 2.44
N ASN A 196 4.13 -3.06 1.96
CA ASN A 196 5.34 -3.43 2.70
C ASN A 196 6.43 -2.37 2.52
N HIS A 197 6.65 -1.56 3.54
CA HIS A 197 7.69 -0.53 3.59
C HIS A 197 9.06 -1.17 3.81
N ALA A 198 9.87 -1.17 2.75
CA ALA A 198 11.22 -1.70 2.87
C ALA A 198 12.12 -0.72 3.63
N PRO A 199 13.02 -1.22 4.48
CA PRO A 199 13.94 -0.38 5.24
C PRO A 199 15.12 0.08 4.38
N PHE A 200 15.20 -0.30 3.10
CA PHE A 200 16.33 0.02 2.23
C PHE A 200 16.24 1.42 1.65
N GLY A 201 17.31 2.20 1.74
CA GLY A 201 17.44 3.53 1.18
C GLY A 201 18.81 3.74 0.53
N THR A 202 18.93 4.84 -0.21
CA THR A 202 20.25 5.30 -0.68
C THR A 202 20.98 5.94 0.50
N GLY A 203 22.22 5.53 0.73
CA GLY A 203 23.10 6.07 1.78
C GLY A 203 23.62 7.47 1.45
N GLY A 204 24.14 8.14 2.50
CA GLY A 204 24.68 9.50 2.43
C GLY A 204 23.70 10.57 2.96
N SER A 205 23.44 10.60 4.27
CA SER A 205 22.55 11.61 4.89
C SER A 205 23.19 13.00 5.04
N THR A 206 24.40 13.21 4.54
CA THR A 206 25.08 14.51 4.59
C THR A 206 25.71 14.81 3.24
N SER A 207 25.55 16.05 2.78
CA SER A 207 26.11 16.58 1.53
C SER A 207 27.63 16.46 1.41
N LYS A 208 28.33 16.06 2.48
CA LYS A 208 29.79 15.91 2.53
C LYS A 208 30.29 14.46 2.37
N SER A 209 29.42 13.45 2.37
CA SER A 209 29.84 12.04 2.20
C SER A 209 28.95 11.26 1.22
N MET A 210 28.55 11.89 0.12
CA MET A 210 27.96 11.14 -1.00
C MET A 210 29.06 10.34 -1.69
N LYS A 211 29.40 9.16 -1.16
CA LYS A 211 29.92 8.11 -2.02
C LYS A 211 28.71 7.52 -2.75
N PRO A 212 28.53 7.78 -4.06
CA PRO A 212 27.50 7.11 -4.83
C PRO A 212 27.66 5.59 -4.68
N GLY A 213 26.54 4.90 -4.44
CA GLY A 213 26.52 3.44 -4.28
C GLY A 213 26.50 2.91 -2.84
N THR A 214 26.45 3.75 -1.82
CA THR A 214 26.23 3.25 -0.43
C THR A 214 24.76 2.92 -0.19
N PHE A 215 24.46 1.74 0.33
CA PHE A 215 23.11 1.36 0.79
C PHE A 215 22.93 1.79 2.26
N ALA A 216 21.76 2.30 2.60
CA ALA A 216 21.38 2.62 3.98
C ALA A 216 20.15 1.80 4.40
N ILE A 217 20.06 1.55 5.70
CA ILE A 217 18.91 0.93 6.33
C ILE A 217 18.26 1.99 7.22
N SER A 218 16.99 2.28 6.94
CA SER A 218 16.15 3.23 7.67
C SER A 218 14.73 2.69 7.70
N ASP A 219 14.34 2.10 8.83
CA ASP A 219 12.97 1.62 9.02
C ASP A 219 12.05 2.78 9.42
N VAL A 220 11.03 3.03 8.59
CA VAL A 220 10.04 4.09 8.79
C VAL A 220 8.90 3.60 9.68
N GLU A 221 8.20 4.50 10.37
CA GLU A 221 6.95 4.13 11.04
C GLU A 221 5.90 3.71 10.00
N PRO A 222 4.97 2.81 10.35
CA PRO A 222 3.83 2.54 9.49
C PRO A 222 3.02 3.83 9.31
N TYR A 223 2.41 3.98 8.14
CA TYR A 223 1.55 5.12 7.85
C TYR A 223 0.34 5.12 8.76
N LEU A 224 -0.06 6.32 9.20
CA LEU A 224 -1.26 6.56 9.99
C LEU A 224 -2.41 7.12 9.14
N GLU A 225 -2.12 7.44 7.88
CA GLU A 225 -3.04 8.02 6.93
C GLU A 225 -2.78 7.39 5.56
N ILE A 226 -3.83 7.27 4.74
CA ILE A 226 -3.71 6.78 3.37
C ILE A 226 -3.33 7.96 2.49
N ALA A 227 -2.19 7.85 1.80
CA ALA A 227 -1.77 8.93 0.93
C ALA A 227 -2.73 9.11 -0.26
N PRO A 228 -3.01 10.36 -0.70
CA PRO A 228 -4.02 10.65 -1.72
C PRO A 228 -3.84 9.89 -3.04
N TRP A 229 -2.59 9.59 -3.43
CA TRP A 229 -2.30 8.83 -4.66
C TRP A 229 -2.67 7.35 -4.60
N HIS A 230 -2.94 6.79 -3.41
CA HIS A 230 -3.46 5.42 -3.27
C HIS A 230 -4.98 5.36 -3.42
N ILE A 231 -5.70 6.44 -3.12
CA ILE A 231 -7.17 6.46 -3.14
C ILE A 231 -7.78 6.01 -4.48
N PRO A 232 -7.30 6.45 -5.67
CA PRO A 232 -7.83 5.94 -6.94
C PRO A 232 -7.68 4.42 -7.09
N GLN A 233 -6.52 3.86 -6.70
CA GLN A 233 -6.26 2.41 -6.79
C GLN A 233 -7.25 1.64 -5.91
N LEU A 234 -7.38 2.07 -4.67
CA LEU A 234 -8.25 1.47 -3.65
C LEU A 234 -9.74 1.53 -4.03
N GLN A 235 -10.19 2.65 -4.60
CA GLN A 235 -11.57 2.80 -5.05
C GLN A 235 -11.84 1.97 -6.32
N LEU A 236 -10.84 1.76 -7.18
CA LEU A 236 -10.93 0.87 -8.34
C LEU A 236 -11.04 -0.60 -7.93
N GLU A 237 -10.31 -1.03 -6.89
CA GLU A 237 -10.45 -2.38 -6.31
C GLU A 237 -11.87 -2.65 -5.85
N MET A 238 -12.45 -1.74 -5.05
CA MET A 238 -13.84 -1.85 -4.61
C MET A 238 -14.82 -1.87 -5.78
N LEU A 239 -14.61 -1.03 -6.80
CA LEU A 239 -15.41 -1.05 -8.02
C LEU A 239 -15.36 -2.43 -8.72
N CYS A 240 -14.16 -3.00 -8.90
CA CYS A 240 -13.97 -4.26 -9.61
C CYS A 240 -14.44 -5.50 -8.83
N LEU A 241 -14.52 -5.41 -7.50
CA LEU A 241 -15.11 -6.45 -6.64
C LEU A 241 -16.65 -6.38 -6.58
N GLY A 242 -17.25 -5.31 -7.09
CA GLY A 242 -18.69 -5.15 -7.17
C GLY A 242 -19.35 -4.56 -5.91
N PRO A 243 -20.69 -4.48 -5.89
CA PRO A 243 -21.46 -3.71 -4.90
C PRO A 243 -21.38 -4.26 -3.46
N GLN A 244 -21.03 -5.54 -3.31
CA GLN A 244 -20.81 -6.17 -2.00
C GLN A 244 -19.53 -5.70 -1.33
N CYS A 245 -18.59 -5.14 -2.08
CA CYS A 245 -17.36 -4.58 -1.52
C CYS A 245 -17.62 -3.20 -0.92
N ARG A 246 -17.62 -3.08 0.41
CA ARG A 246 -18.03 -1.84 1.11
C ARG A 246 -16.86 -0.97 1.55
N ALA A 247 -15.69 -1.55 1.70
CA ALA A 247 -14.48 -0.86 2.12
C ALA A 247 -13.23 -1.60 1.61
N VAL A 248 -12.08 -0.98 1.82
CA VAL A 248 -10.77 -1.60 1.67
C VAL A 248 -9.93 -1.34 2.91
N ASN A 249 -9.22 -2.38 3.33
CA ASN A 249 -8.32 -2.37 4.46
C ASN A 249 -6.89 -2.21 3.94
N PHE A 250 -6.39 -0.97 3.99
CA PHE A 250 -5.03 -0.62 3.61
C PHE A 250 -4.07 -0.94 4.76
N MET A 251 -3.17 -1.88 4.54
CA MET A 251 -2.20 -2.35 5.53
C MET A 251 -0.83 -1.74 5.27
N SER A 252 -0.43 -0.78 6.11
CA SER A 252 0.94 -0.26 6.12
C SER A 252 1.81 -1.14 7.00
N CYS A 253 2.68 -1.93 6.38
CA CYS A 253 3.48 -2.96 7.03
C CYS A 253 4.95 -2.57 7.01
N THR A 254 5.62 -2.59 8.16
CA THR A 254 7.03 -2.20 8.29
C THR A 254 7.89 -3.39 8.69
N ALA A 255 9.21 -3.25 8.54
CA ALA A 255 10.13 -4.33 8.84
C ALA A 255 10.19 -4.66 10.34
N LEU A 256 10.24 -3.63 11.20
CA LEU A 256 10.49 -3.81 12.64
C LEU A 256 9.45 -3.13 13.54
N LYS A 257 8.53 -2.33 12.98
CA LYS A 257 7.62 -1.46 13.75
C LYS A 257 6.16 -1.88 13.64
N GLY A 258 5.90 -3.07 13.10
CA GLY A 258 4.57 -3.66 13.01
C GLY A 258 3.74 -3.14 11.84
N ILE A 259 2.42 -3.20 12.02
CA ILE A 259 1.43 -2.98 10.97
C ILE A 259 0.37 -2.01 11.48
N THR A 260 0.00 -1.04 10.64
CA THR A 260 -1.21 -0.24 10.80
C THR A 260 -2.22 -0.66 9.74
N ILE A 261 -3.47 -0.92 10.15
CA ILE A 261 -4.58 -1.20 9.24
C ILE A 261 -5.48 0.04 9.20
N LEU A 262 -5.64 0.62 8.03
CA LEU A 262 -6.46 1.81 7.78
C LEU A 262 -7.64 1.40 6.90
N LYS A 263 -8.86 1.67 7.36
CA LYS A 263 -10.08 1.34 6.61
C LYS A 263 -10.51 2.55 5.78
N LEU A 264 -10.66 2.35 4.47
CA LEU A 264 -11.20 3.35 3.55
C LEU A 264 -12.59 2.89 3.06
N PRO A 265 -13.67 3.64 3.33
CA PRO A 265 -14.98 3.30 2.82
C PRO A 265 -15.09 3.51 1.31
N ARG A 266 -15.94 2.71 0.67
CA ARG A 266 -16.34 2.89 -0.72
C ARG A 266 -17.01 4.24 -0.93
N ASN A 267 -16.61 4.95 -1.98
CA ASN A 267 -17.21 6.23 -2.36
C ASN A 267 -17.66 6.17 -3.83
N ASP A 268 -18.93 5.85 -4.07
CA ASP A 268 -19.47 5.70 -5.43
C ASP A 268 -19.51 7.02 -6.22
N VAL A 269 -19.57 8.18 -5.52
CA VAL A 269 -19.46 9.49 -6.17
C VAL A 269 -18.04 9.68 -6.72
N TYR A 270 -17.01 9.35 -5.94
CA TYR A 270 -15.62 9.42 -6.37
C TYR A 270 -15.32 8.41 -7.48
N ILE A 271 -15.76 7.16 -7.31
CA ILE A 271 -15.64 6.09 -8.32
C ILE A 271 -16.25 6.54 -9.65
N SER A 272 -17.43 7.18 -9.60
CA SER A 272 -18.09 7.68 -10.80
C SER A 272 -17.23 8.69 -11.56
N ARG A 273 -16.61 9.64 -10.84
CA ARG A 273 -15.69 10.63 -11.42
C ARG A 273 -14.42 9.98 -11.99
N MET A 274 -13.88 8.97 -11.30
CA MET A 274 -12.71 8.20 -11.76
C MET A 274 -12.99 7.49 -13.09
N VAL A 275 -14.15 6.84 -13.21
CA VAL A 275 -14.57 6.15 -14.44
C VAL A 275 -14.80 7.14 -15.57
N GLU A 276 -15.44 8.28 -15.29
CA GLU A 276 -15.64 9.36 -16.26
C GLU A 276 -14.31 9.91 -16.80
N LEU A 277 -13.35 10.17 -15.91
CA LEU A 277 -12.00 10.61 -16.29
C LEU A 277 -11.30 9.56 -17.17
N ALA A 278 -11.38 8.28 -16.81
CA ALA A 278 -10.80 7.19 -17.59
C ALA A 278 -11.45 7.07 -18.98
N GLN A 279 -12.77 7.22 -19.08
CA GLN A 279 -13.51 7.27 -20.33
C GLN A 279 -13.06 8.44 -21.22
N GLN A 280 -12.99 9.65 -20.66
CA GLN A 280 -12.56 10.83 -21.40
C GLN A 280 -11.12 10.67 -21.91
N PHE A 281 -10.21 10.20 -21.06
CA PHE A 281 -8.83 9.91 -21.46
C PHE A 281 -8.77 8.89 -22.60
N HIS A 282 -9.52 7.78 -22.48
CA HIS A 282 -9.55 6.73 -23.49
C HIS A 282 -10.06 7.25 -24.84
N ASN A 283 -11.16 8.00 -24.83
CA ASN A 283 -11.76 8.56 -26.04
C ASN A 283 -10.87 9.62 -26.69
N SER A 284 -10.25 10.50 -25.89
CA SER A 284 -9.46 11.62 -26.40
C SER A 284 -8.08 11.22 -26.90
N PHE A 285 -7.44 10.23 -26.29
CA PHE A 285 -6.03 9.90 -26.55
C PHE A 285 -5.80 8.47 -27.02
N VAL A 286 -6.44 7.48 -26.40
CA VAL A 286 -6.18 6.07 -26.73
C VAL A 286 -6.80 5.70 -28.08
N LEU A 287 -8.10 5.97 -28.27
CA LEU A 287 -8.80 5.64 -29.51
C LEU A 287 -8.33 6.46 -30.71
N THR A 288 -8.00 7.74 -30.47
CA THR A 288 -7.50 8.65 -31.51
C THR A 288 -6.01 8.46 -31.78
N ARG A 289 -5.30 7.66 -30.95
CA ARG A 289 -3.85 7.45 -30.99
C ARG A 289 -3.06 8.76 -30.91
N ARG A 290 -3.54 9.70 -30.08
CA ARG A 290 -2.88 10.99 -29.82
C ARG A 290 -2.22 10.95 -28.45
N MET A 291 -1.05 11.57 -28.34
CA MET A 291 -0.41 11.76 -27.05
C MET A 291 -1.18 12.80 -26.24
N PRO A 292 -1.36 12.59 -24.92
CA PRO A 292 -1.89 13.62 -24.04
C PRO A 292 -0.93 14.81 -24.00
N THR A 293 -1.49 16.02 -24.07
CA THR A 293 -0.75 17.26 -23.85
C THR A 293 -0.51 17.48 -22.37
N GLU A 294 0.50 18.27 -21.99
CA GLU A 294 0.65 18.69 -20.59
C GLU A 294 -0.61 19.42 -20.11
N GLY A 295 -1.06 19.12 -18.88
CA GLY A 295 -2.27 19.71 -18.31
C GLY A 295 -3.59 19.20 -18.89
N TYR A 296 -3.58 18.12 -19.68
CA TYR A 296 -4.78 17.58 -20.33
C TYR A 296 -5.92 17.31 -19.35
N GLU A 297 -5.59 16.91 -18.13
CA GLU A 297 -6.55 16.52 -17.11
C GLU A 297 -7.51 17.65 -16.74
N ARG A 298 -7.02 18.90 -16.70
CA ARG A 298 -7.82 20.11 -16.43
C ARG A 298 -8.64 20.55 -17.65
N VAL A 299 -8.18 20.22 -18.85
CA VAL A 299 -8.86 20.56 -20.11
C VAL A 299 -9.98 19.56 -20.40
N LEU A 300 -9.72 18.27 -20.21
CA LEU A 300 -10.70 17.21 -20.39
C LEU A 300 -11.74 17.25 -19.28
N TYR A 301 -11.27 17.27 -18.03
CA TYR A 301 -12.12 17.13 -16.87
C TYR A 301 -12.25 18.46 -16.13
N LYS A 302 -13.32 19.20 -16.41
CA LYS A 302 -13.58 20.53 -15.82
C LYS A 302 -13.58 20.51 -14.29
N ASP A 303 -13.98 19.39 -13.69
CA ASP A 303 -14.05 19.20 -12.24
C ASP A 303 -12.79 18.51 -11.67
N TYR A 304 -11.66 18.56 -12.37
CA TYR A 304 -10.43 17.88 -11.94
C TYR A 304 -9.91 18.34 -10.58
N ASP A 305 -9.98 19.63 -10.26
CA ASP A 305 -9.59 20.12 -8.95
C ASP A 305 -10.49 19.58 -7.83
N ARG A 306 -11.78 19.40 -8.11
CA ARG A 306 -12.71 18.78 -7.18
C ARG A 306 -12.39 17.30 -7.00
N PHE A 307 -12.14 16.59 -8.11
CA PHE A 307 -11.70 15.19 -8.07
C PHE A 307 -10.42 15.02 -7.23
N LEU A 308 -9.43 15.91 -7.36
CA LEU A 308 -8.23 15.90 -6.52
C LEU A 308 -8.55 16.23 -5.06
N ALA A 309 -9.47 17.16 -4.79
CA ALA A 309 -9.87 17.48 -3.42
C ALA A 309 -10.52 16.28 -2.70
N ASP A 310 -11.29 15.47 -3.41
CA ASP A 310 -11.93 14.26 -2.87
C ASP A 310 -10.94 13.14 -2.51
N THR A 311 -9.68 13.21 -2.97
CA THR A 311 -8.63 12.25 -2.58
C THR A 311 -8.04 12.50 -1.19
N LYS A 312 -8.42 13.59 -0.54
CA LYS A 312 -8.06 13.86 0.85
C LYS A 312 -9.14 13.24 1.73
N ALA A 313 -8.94 11.96 2.05
CA ALA A 313 -9.75 11.24 3.04
C ALA A 313 -9.45 11.74 4.46
#